data_AF-A0A6B0XZH8-F1
#
_entry.id   AF-A0A6B0XZH8-F1
#
_cell.length_a   1.000
_cell.length_b   1.000
_cell.length_c   1.000
_cell.angle_alpha   90.00
_cell.angle_beta   90.00
_cell.angle_gamma   90.00
#
_symmetry.space_group_name_H-M   'P 1'
#
loop_
_entity.id
_entity.type
_entity.pdbx_description
1 polymer ?
#
loop_
_entity_poly.entity_id
_entity_poly.type
_entity_poly.pdbx_seq_one_letter_code
_entity_poly.pdbx_strand_id
1 'polypeptide(L)'
;MRTTVRLDDDLMRAVKRHALESGTTVTAVIAEALRERLQRYRDRTSNPPPPLSLVTTGEGGLLPGVDLDDSAALLELMEDDV
;
A
#
# COMPACT_ATOMS: atom_id res chain seq x y z
N MET A 1 21.29 -5.55 21.86
CA MET A 1 22.47 -4.82 21.33
C MET A 1 22.20 -3.34 21.40
N ARG A 2 23.20 -2.51 21.74
CA ARG A 2 23.09 -1.04 21.70
C ARG A 2 23.80 -0.52 20.46
N THR A 3 23.10 0.24 19.64
CA THR A 3 23.60 0.78 18.38
C THR A 3 23.25 2.26 18.30
N THR A 4 24.17 3.07 17.79
CA THR A 4 23.95 4.50 17.54
C THR A 4 23.71 4.68 16.04
N VAL A 5 22.60 5.30 15.69
CA VAL A 5 22.23 5.61 14.29
C VAL A 5 22.09 7.12 14.12
N ARG A 6 22.45 7.62 12.93
CA ARG A 6 22.21 9.03 12.57
C ARG A 6 20.81 9.14 11.99
N LEU A 7 20.02 10.06 12.52
CA LEU A 7 18.65 10.35 12.10
C LEU A 7 18.54 11.85 11.84
N ASP A 8 17.75 12.22 10.85
CA ASP A 8 17.40 13.61 10.61
C ASP A 8 16.61 14.19 11.82
N ASP A 9 16.81 15.48 12.09
CA ASP A 9 16.24 16.14 13.25
C ASP A 9 14.70 16.18 13.21
N ASP A 10 14.10 16.41 12.04
CA ASP A 10 12.64 16.44 11.90
C ASP A 10 12.03 15.07 12.14
N LEU A 11 12.70 14.02 11.63
CA LEU A 11 12.31 12.65 11.92
C LEU A 11 12.39 12.35 13.43
N MET A 12 13.49 12.77 14.09
CA MET A 12 13.64 12.56 15.52
C MET A 12 12.57 13.30 16.34
N ARG A 13 12.16 14.50 15.93
CA ARG A 13 11.04 15.25 16.56
C ARG A 13 9.73 14.49 16.39
N ALA A 14 9.44 13.98 15.19
CA ALA A 14 8.23 13.21 14.92
C ALA A 14 8.16 11.93 15.76
N VAL A 15 9.27 11.18 15.86
CA VAL A 15 9.35 9.96 16.67
C VAL A 15 9.14 10.26 18.15
N LYS A 16 9.73 11.34 18.68
CA LYS A 16 9.52 11.76 20.08
C LYS A 16 8.07 12.08 20.38
N ARG A 17 7.41 12.84 19.50
CA ARG A 17 5.98 13.18 19.65
C ARG A 17 5.12 11.92 19.63
N HIS A 18 5.34 11.03 18.66
CA HIS A 18 4.62 9.76 18.60
C HIS A 18 4.82 8.91 19.84
N ALA A 19 6.05 8.80 20.34
CA ALA A 19 6.35 8.06 21.57
C ALA A 19 5.61 8.62 22.79
N LEU A 20 5.50 9.95 22.91
CA LEU A 20 4.73 10.61 23.96
C LEU A 20 3.24 10.31 23.85
N GLU A 21 2.66 10.46 22.66
CA GLU A 21 1.24 10.22 22.38
C GLU A 21 0.85 8.75 22.63
N SER A 22 1.74 7.82 22.32
CA SER A 22 1.53 6.37 22.51
C SER A 22 1.99 5.85 23.88
N GLY A 23 2.46 6.72 24.78
CA GLY A 23 2.88 6.33 26.14
C GLY A 23 4.06 5.36 26.17
N THR A 24 4.95 5.44 25.17
CA THR A 24 6.09 4.51 25.01
C THR A 24 7.41 5.27 24.86
N THR A 25 8.50 4.55 24.64
CA THR A 25 9.84 5.14 24.47
C THR A 25 10.21 5.26 23.00
N VAL A 26 11.06 6.24 22.66
CA VAL A 26 11.65 6.39 21.32
C VAL A 26 12.30 5.09 20.85
N THR A 27 13.03 4.41 21.74
CA THR A 27 13.67 3.12 21.43
C THR A 27 12.66 2.06 21.06
N ALA A 28 11.52 1.99 21.76
CA ALA A 28 10.46 1.03 21.46
C ALA A 28 9.83 1.30 20.09
N VAL A 29 9.53 2.57 19.78
CA VAL A 29 9.01 2.98 18.45
C VAL A 29 9.97 2.57 17.34
N ILE A 30 11.26 2.88 17.49
CA ILE A 30 12.27 2.52 16.49
C ILE A 30 12.38 0.99 16.33
N ALA A 31 12.37 0.25 17.44
CA ALA A 31 12.46 -1.21 17.40
C ALA A 31 11.24 -1.85 16.72
N GLU A 32 10.03 -1.39 17.03
CA GLU A 32 8.78 -1.82 16.36
C GLU A 32 8.84 -1.57 14.85
N ALA A 33 9.15 -0.34 14.44
CA ALA A 33 9.23 0.03 13.02
C ALA A 33 10.24 -0.82 12.25
N LEU A 34 11.40 -1.13 12.87
CA LEU A 34 12.40 -2.01 12.27
C LEU A 34 11.90 -3.45 12.15
N ARG A 35 11.26 -4.00 13.19
CA ARG A 35 10.68 -5.35 13.14
C ARG A 35 9.63 -5.47 12.04
N GLU A 36 8.72 -4.52 11.99
CA GLU A 36 7.66 -4.47 10.97
C GLU A 36 8.26 -4.39 9.56
N ARG A 37 9.24 -3.51 9.35
CA ARG A 37 9.90 -3.37 8.04
C ARG A 37 10.59 -4.67 7.60
N LEU A 38 11.28 -5.35 8.52
CA LEU A 38 11.93 -6.62 8.24
C LEU A 38 10.91 -7.74 8.00
N GLN A 39 9.79 -7.75 8.71
CA GLN A 39 8.72 -8.71 8.48
C GLN A 39 8.10 -8.53 7.10
N ARG A 40 7.70 -7.31 6.73
CA ARG A 40 7.17 -7.01 5.39
C ARG A 40 8.14 -7.40 4.28
N TYR A 41 9.45 -7.23 4.50
CA TYR A 41 10.48 -7.66 3.55
C TYR A 41 10.51 -9.19 3.40
N ARG A 42 10.48 -9.93 4.51
CA ARG A 42 10.41 -11.40 4.49
C ARG A 42 9.16 -11.89 3.80
N ASP A 43 7.99 -11.34 4.14
CA ASP A 43 6.72 -11.79 3.60
C ASP A 43 6.69 -11.64 2.07
N ARG A 44 7.17 -10.51 1.54
CA ARG A 44 7.29 -10.28 0.09
C ARG A 44 8.25 -11.23 -0.61
N THR A 45 9.32 -11.64 0.06
CA THR A 45 10.38 -12.46 -0.55
C THR A 45 10.09 -13.95 -0.45
N SER A 46 9.47 -14.38 0.65
CA SER A 46 9.22 -15.80 0.94
C SER A 46 7.89 -16.30 0.39
N ASN A 47 6.88 -15.43 0.26
CA ASN A 47 5.58 -15.81 -0.30
C ASN A 47 4.97 -14.60 -1.02
N PRO A 48 5.32 -14.37 -2.31
CA PRO A 48 4.73 -13.28 -3.05
C PRO A 48 3.20 -13.43 -3.02
N PRO A 49 2.44 -12.34 -2.78
CA PRO A 49 1.00 -12.42 -2.78
C PRO A 49 0.53 -12.99 -4.13
N PRO A 50 -0.52 -13.84 -4.14
CA PRO A 50 -1.07 -14.31 -5.40
C PRO A 50 -1.49 -13.11 -6.25
N PRO A 51 -1.46 -13.24 -7.60
CA PRO A 51 -1.98 -12.18 -8.45
C PRO A 51 -3.41 -11.83 -8.02
N LEU A 52 -3.73 -10.53 -8.03
CA LEU A 52 -5.07 -10.05 -7.72
C LEU A 52 -6.06 -10.70 -8.68
N SER A 53 -6.94 -11.55 -8.13
CA SER A 53 -8.07 -12.12 -8.88
C SER A 53 -9.33 -11.36 -8.49
N LEU A 54 -9.84 -10.55 -9.41
CA LEU A 54 -11.10 -9.85 -9.22
C LEU A 54 -12.25 -10.81 -9.56
N VAL A 55 -13.28 -10.83 -8.72
CA VAL A 55 -14.55 -11.48 -9.06
C VAL A 55 -15.24 -10.59 -10.08
N THR A 56 -15.12 -10.94 -11.36
CA THR A 56 -15.82 -10.25 -12.45
C THR A 56 -17.21 -10.87 -12.64
N THR A 57 -18.22 -10.03 -12.86
CA THR A 57 -19.57 -10.45 -13.24
C THR A 57 -19.80 -10.19 -14.73
N GLY A 58 -20.54 -11.07 -15.40
CA GLY A 58 -20.76 -11.03 -16.86
C GLY A 58 -20.00 -12.11 -17.62
N GLU A 59 -20.36 -12.35 -18.87
CA GLU A 59 -19.69 -13.29 -19.77
C GLU A 59 -18.97 -12.51 -20.89
N GLY A 60 -17.80 -12.98 -21.33
CA GLY A 60 -17.18 -12.51 -22.58
C GLY A 60 -15.98 -11.54 -22.47
N GLY A 61 -15.66 -11.02 -21.28
CA GLY A 61 -14.51 -10.10 -21.12
C GLY A 61 -14.80 -8.70 -21.68
N LEU A 62 -13.77 -7.99 -22.15
CA LEU A 62 -13.91 -6.64 -22.72
C LEU A 62 -14.55 -6.71 -24.12
N LEU A 63 -15.40 -5.74 -24.45
CA LEU A 63 -15.98 -5.62 -25.79
C LEU A 63 -14.88 -5.19 -26.78
N PRO A 64 -14.62 -5.95 -27.86
CA PRO A 64 -13.58 -5.60 -28.84
C PRO A 64 -13.84 -4.26 -29.51
N GLY A 65 -12.81 -3.42 -29.59
CA GLY A 65 -12.89 -2.10 -30.25
C GLY A 65 -13.37 -0.95 -29.36
N VAL A 66 -13.70 -1.23 -28.08
CA VAL A 66 -13.96 -0.18 -27.08
C VAL A 66 -12.65 0.23 -26.44
N ASP A 67 -12.34 1.52 -26.52
CA ASP A 67 -11.26 2.14 -25.77
C ASP A 67 -11.80 2.61 -24.41
N LEU A 68 -11.24 2.10 -23.31
CA LEU A 68 -11.66 2.49 -21.96
C LEU A 68 -11.06 3.83 -21.51
N ASP A 69 -10.05 4.35 -22.22
CA ASP A 69 -9.45 5.66 -21.93
C ASP A 69 -10.22 6.82 -22.60
N ASP A 70 -11.13 6.52 -23.54
CA ASP A 70 -12.07 7.51 -24.12
C ASP A 70 -13.41 7.48 -23.39
N SER A 71 -13.52 8.31 -22.37
CA SER A 71 -14.72 8.36 -21.52
C SER A 71 -15.98 8.84 -22.25
N ALA A 72 -15.85 9.59 -23.34
CA ALA A 72 -17.01 10.08 -24.09
C ALA A 72 -17.60 8.94 -24.95
N ALA A 73 -16.76 8.27 -25.74
CA ALA A 73 -17.18 7.14 -26.57
C ALA A 73 -17.70 5.96 -25.74
N LEU A 74 -17.08 5.73 -24.57
CA LEU A 74 -17.54 4.70 -23.62
C LEU A 74 -18.93 5.02 -23.06
N LEU A 75 -19.19 6.28 -22.69
CA LEU A 75 -20.46 6.69 -22.12
C LEU A 75 -21.60 6.52 -23.14
N GLU A 76 -21.39 6.92 -24.39
CA GLU A 76 -22.36 6.74 -25.48
C GLU A 76 -22.75 5.27 -25.63
N LEU A 77 -21.78 4.35 -25.63
CA LEU A 77 -22.03 2.91 -25.72
C LEU A 77 -22.79 2.34 -24.50
N MET A 78 -22.55 2.89 -23.31
CA MET A 78 -23.25 2.47 -22.09
C MET A 78 -24.68 3.00 -22.02
N GLU A 79 -24.98 4.11 -22.70
CA GLU A 79 -26.29 4.76 -22.75
C GLU A 79 -27.16 4.27 -23.92
N ASP A 80 -26.54 3.74 -24.99
CA ASP A 80 -27.22 3.30 -26.21
C ASP A 80 -27.81 1.86 -26.17
N ASP A 81 -27.54 1.04 -25.14
CA ASP A 81 -28.03 -0.36 -25.03
C ASP A 81 -29.12 -0.55 -23.93
N VAL A 82 -30.37 -0.81 -24.37
CA VAL A 82 -31.42 -1.59 -23.68
C VAL A 82 -31.73 -2.83 -24.49
#